data_AF-A0A423MLA3-F1
#
_entry.id   AF-A0A423MLA3-F1
#
_cell.length_a   1.000
_cell.length_b   1.000
_cell.length_c   1.000
_cell.angle_alpha   90.00
_cell.angle_beta   90.00
_cell.angle_gamma   90.00
#
_symmetry.space_group_name_H-M   'P 1'
#
loop_
_entity.id
_entity.type
_entity.pdbx_description
1 polymer ?
#
loop_
_entity_poly.entity_id
_entity_poly.type
_entity_poly.pdbx_seq_one_letter_code
_entity_poly.pdbx_strand_id
1 'polypeptide(L)'
;MKRSLSWTVGFGRTCEGGTQRDPSWNDVVAHLEESCRNLGSVTLDIEELAGFELLTLQVVAETGKYALTLGVDDGDDYDVKVFCGDKNRAGIMHIQGDAVAGSAICSNFEIVVEIFKQLFDSGRVSPALMN
;
A
#
# COMPACT_ATOMS: atom_id res chain seq x y z
N MET A 1 -15.87 5.70 -9.34
CA MET A 1 -14.55 5.60 -8.72
C MET A 1 -13.50 5.92 -9.76
N LYS A 2 -12.76 7.02 -9.58
CA LYS A 2 -11.53 7.26 -10.34
C LYS A 2 -10.39 6.58 -9.60
N ARG A 3 -9.38 6.13 -10.33
CA ARG A 3 -8.21 5.48 -9.72
C ARG A 3 -6.93 6.13 -10.24
N SER A 4 -5.93 6.27 -9.38
CA SER A 4 -4.57 6.55 -9.79
C SER A 4 -3.59 5.62 -9.12
N LEU A 5 -2.59 5.19 -9.89
CA LEU A 5 -1.47 4.41 -9.41
C LEU A 5 -0.23 5.29 -9.44
N SER A 6 0.61 5.19 -8.43
CA SER A 6 1.97 5.70 -8.47
C SER A 6 2.92 4.65 -7.92
N TRP A 7 4.15 4.64 -8.42
CA TRP A 7 5.12 3.65 -8.00
C TRP A 7 6.54 4.19 -8.05
N THR A 8 7.41 3.56 -7.27
CA THR A 8 8.85 3.76 -7.30
C THR A 8 9.56 2.40 -7.31
N VAL A 9 10.73 2.34 -7.95
CA VAL A 9 11.58 1.15 -8.05
C VAL A 9 13.02 1.57 -7.78
N GLY A 10 13.67 0.93 -6.81
CA GLY A 10 15.06 1.20 -6.42
C GLY A 10 15.20 2.36 -5.43
N PHE A 11 16.42 2.88 -5.32
CA PHE A 11 16.73 4.03 -4.45
C PHE A 11 17.80 4.94 -5.07
N GLY A 12 17.85 6.18 -4.61
CA GLY A 12 18.89 7.13 -4.97
C GLY A 12 18.93 7.42 -6.47
N ARG A 13 20.12 7.29 -7.09
CA ARG A 13 20.34 7.67 -8.50
C ARG A 13 19.77 6.69 -9.52
N THR A 14 19.40 5.48 -9.08
CA THR A 14 18.77 4.46 -9.92
C THR A 14 17.29 4.32 -9.60
N CYS A 15 16.72 5.28 -8.86
CA CYS A 15 15.30 5.30 -8.56
C CYS A 15 14.53 5.65 -9.84
N GLU A 16 13.64 4.76 -10.23
CA GLU A 16 12.66 4.97 -11.29
C GLU A 16 11.26 5.00 -10.69
N GLY A 17 10.29 5.49 -11.44
CA GLY A 17 8.91 5.56 -10.97
C GLY A 17 8.00 6.22 -11.98
N GLY A 18 6.72 6.25 -11.66
CA GLY A 18 5.72 6.80 -12.55
C GLY A 18 4.38 6.98 -11.88
N THR A 19 3.46 7.53 -12.65
CA THR A 19 2.05 7.62 -12.29
C THR A 19 1.20 7.19 -13.48
N GLN A 20 0.05 6.57 -13.19
CA GLN A 20 -0.93 6.16 -14.19
C GLN A 20 -2.33 6.49 -13.68
N ARG A 21 -3.14 7.09 -14.56
CA ARG A 21 -4.58 7.28 -14.30
C ARG A 21 -5.36 6.10 -14.83
N ASP A 22 -6.42 5.75 -14.11
CA ASP A 22 -7.34 4.66 -14.43
C ASP A 22 -6.62 3.33 -14.75
N PRO A 23 -5.74 2.83 -13.85
CA PRO A 23 -5.04 1.57 -14.04
C PRO A 23 -6.00 0.39 -14.16
N SER A 24 -5.65 -0.59 -15.00
CA SER A 24 -6.23 -1.93 -14.95
C SER A 24 -5.66 -2.71 -13.76
N TRP A 25 -6.33 -3.78 -13.34
CA TRP A 25 -5.78 -4.66 -12.29
C TRP A 25 -4.43 -5.25 -12.68
N ASN A 26 -4.21 -5.56 -13.96
CA ASN A 26 -2.93 -6.07 -14.44
C ASN A 26 -1.80 -5.05 -14.29
N ASP A 27 -2.09 -3.75 -14.48
CA ASP A 27 -1.11 -2.69 -14.26
C ASP A 27 -0.71 -2.60 -12.79
N VAL A 28 -1.69 -2.70 -11.88
CA VAL A 28 -1.45 -2.72 -10.43
C VAL A 28 -0.56 -3.90 -10.05
N VAL A 29 -0.88 -5.11 -10.51
CA VAL A 29 -0.09 -6.32 -10.21
C VAL A 29 1.32 -6.20 -10.78
N ALA A 30 1.48 -5.72 -12.02
CA ALA A 30 2.79 -5.56 -12.65
C ALA A 30 3.70 -4.65 -11.81
N HIS A 31 3.19 -3.50 -11.35
CA HIS A 31 3.98 -2.59 -10.53
C HIS A 31 4.19 -3.10 -9.09
N LEU A 32 3.24 -3.85 -8.51
CA LEU A 32 3.49 -4.55 -7.24
C LEU A 32 4.64 -5.56 -7.38
N GLU A 33 4.67 -6.33 -8.46
CA GLU A 33 5.76 -7.29 -8.68
C GLU A 33 7.10 -6.60 -8.92
N GLU A 34 7.12 -5.49 -9.66
CA GLU A 34 8.34 -4.74 -9.97
C GLU A 34 8.90 -4.01 -8.74
N SER A 35 8.06 -3.19 -8.10
CA SER A 35 8.46 -2.34 -6.96
C SER A 35 8.68 -3.13 -5.69
N CYS A 36 7.82 -4.12 -5.39
CA CYS A 36 7.83 -4.77 -4.09
C CYS A 36 8.77 -5.97 -3.98
N ARG A 37 9.21 -6.57 -5.10
CA ARG A 37 10.16 -7.70 -5.03
C ARG A 37 11.56 -7.30 -4.57
N ASN A 38 11.94 -6.04 -4.73
CA ASN A 38 13.27 -5.54 -4.35
C ASN A 38 13.15 -4.44 -3.29
N LEU A 39 12.97 -3.22 -3.78
CA LEU A 39 12.99 -1.98 -3.03
C LEU A 39 12.17 -0.98 -3.84
N GLY A 40 11.16 -0.39 -3.22
CA GLY A 40 10.26 0.52 -3.91
C GLY A 40 8.96 0.73 -3.15
N SER A 41 8.03 1.41 -3.79
CA SER A 41 6.69 1.62 -3.26
C SER A 41 5.66 1.57 -4.36
N VAL A 42 4.43 1.23 -3.99
CA VAL A 42 3.26 1.35 -4.86
C VAL A 42 2.16 2.00 -4.03
N THR A 43 1.51 3.02 -4.61
CA THR A 43 0.34 3.68 -4.02
C THR A 43 -0.83 3.61 -5.00
N LEU A 44 -1.97 3.11 -4.54
CA LEU A 44 -3.24 3.13 -5.24
C LEU A 44 -4.18 4.11 -4.53
N ASP A 45 -4.56 5.16 -5.25
CA ASP A 45 -5.57 6.11 -4.81
C ASP A 45 -6.93 5.81 -5.47
N ILE A 46 -7.99 5.88 -4.69
CA ILE A 46 -9.38 5.79 -5.17
C ILE A 46 -10.15 7.03 -4.71
N GLU A 47 -10.79 7.70 -5.67
CA GLU A 47 -11.69 8.82 -5.44
C GLU A 47 -13.12 8.39 -5.77
N GLU A 48 -14.01 8.39 -4.77
CA GLU A 48 -15.45 8.17 -4.96
C GLU A 48 -16.21 9.50 -5.01
N LEU A 49 -17.02 9.68 -6.06
CA LEU A 49 -17.83 10.89 -6.28
C LEU A 49 -19.28 10.57 -5.89
N ALA A 50 -19.87 11.43 -5.05
CA ALA A 50 -21.20 11.32 -4.41
C ALA A 50 -21.23 10.79 -2.95
N GLY A 51 -20.20 11.12 -2.17
CA GLY A 51 -20.11 10.87 -0.72
C GLY A 51 -18.65 10.87 -0.27
N PHE A 52 -17.93 11.96 -0.63
CA PHE A 52 -16.47 12.14 -0.62
C PHE A 52 -15.70 11.15 0.28
N GLU A 53 -15.05 10.18 -0.35
CA GLU A 53 -14.08 9.31 0.32
C GLU A 53 -12.83 9.24 -0.58
N LEU A 54 -11.68 9.64 -0.03
CA LEU A 54 -10.37 9.43 -0.65
C LEU A 54 -9.66 8.29 0.08
N LEU A 55 -9.39 7.23 -0.66
CA LEU A 55 -8.66 6.08 -0.15
C LEU A 55 -7.27 6.05 -0.76
N THR A 56 -6.25 6.04 0.09
CA THR A 56 -4.84 5.97 -0.33
C THR A 56 -4.19 4.75 0.30
N LEU A 57 -4.05 3.67 -0.48
CA LEU A 57 -3.34 2.47 -0.04
C LEU A 57 -1.92 2.49 -0.58
N GLN A 58 -0.95 2.46 0.32
CA GLN A 58 0.46 2.40 -0.02
C GLN A 58 1.09 1.13 0.55
N VAL A 59 1.98 0.53 -0.25
CA VAL A 59 3.00 -0.40 0.23
C VAL A 59 4.38 0.20 0.02
N VAL A 60 5.20 0.17 1.06
CA VAL A 60 6.64 0.41 0.97
C VAL A 60 7.36 -0.91 1.22
N ALA A 61 8.24 -1.29 0.30
CA ALA A 61 8.89 -2.59 0.30
C ALA A 61 10.41 -2.45 0.46
N GLU A 62 10.99 -3.33 1.26
CA GLU A 62 12.45 -3.50 1.36
C GLU A 62 12.77 -4.95 1.70
N THR A 63 13.47 -5.64 0.79
CA THR A 63 14.04 -6.99 1.04
C THR A 63 12.98 -7.99 1.54
N GLY A 64 11.83 -8.06 0.85
CA GLY A 64 10.74 -8.99 1.19
C GLY A 64 9.92 -8.63 2.43
N LYS A 65 10.10 -7.41 2.96
CA LYS A 65 9.26 -6.84 4.02
C LYS A 65 8.42 -5.71 3.45
N TYR A 66 7.19 -5.63 3.91
CA TYR A 66 6.18 -4.70 3.40
C TYR A 66 5.55 -3.94 4.56
N ALA A 67 5.67 -2.61 4.53
CA ALA A 67 4.85 -1.73 5.35
C ALA A 67 3.65 -1.28 4.51
N LEU A 68 2.44 -1.50 5.02
CA LEU A 68 1.20 -1.11 4.36
C LEU A 68 0.47 -0.07 5.19
N THR A 69 0.01 0.99 4.54
CA THR A 69 -0.82 2.04 5.12
C THR A 69 -2.05 2.25 4.23
N LEU A 70 -3.21 2.43 4.86
CA LEU A 70 -4.45 2.83 4.20
C LEU A 70 -4.92 4.12 4.85
N GLY A 71 -4.79 5.22 4.12
CA GLY A 71 -5.42 6.50 4.43
C GLY A 71 -6.88 6.48 4.00
N VAL A 72 -7.76 7.01 4.85
CA VAL A 72 -9.17 7.21 4.58
C VAL A 72 -9.52 8.64 4.96
N ASP A 73 -9.86 9.46 3.96
CA ASP A 73 -10.40 10.80 4.13
C ASP A 73 -11.90 10.75 3.83
N ASP A 74 -12.76 10.96 4.82
CA ASP A 74 -14.22 11.01 4.66
C ASP A 74 -14.77 12.44 4.52
N GLY A 75 -13.87 13.43 4.42
CA GLY A 75 -14.18 14.85 4.35
C GLY A 75 -14.30 15.55 5.70
N ASP A 76 -14.37 14.80 6.81
CA ASP A 76 -14.38 15.34 8.18
C ASP A 76 -13.05 15.08 8.91
N ASP A 77 -12.48 13.87 8.78
CA ASP A 77 -11.18 13.50 9.36
C ASP A 77 -10.34 12.62 8.41
N TYR A 78 -9.06 12.46 8.74
CA TYR A 78 -8.13 11.60 8.01
C TYR A 78 -7.60 10.47 8.91
N ASP A 79 -8.15 9.28 8.73
CA ASP A 79 -7.75 8.08 9.45
C ASP A 79 -6.64 7.32 8.71
N VAL A 80 -5.64 6.84 9.46
CA VAL A 80 -4.58 5.97 8.92
C VAL A 80 -4.65 4.60 9.58
N LYS A 81 -4.88 3.59 8.76
CA LYS A 81 -4.86 2.17 9.15
C LYS A 81 -3.56 1.52 8.70
N VAL A 82 -3.06 0.57 9.48
CA VAL A 82 -1.82 -0.18 9.19
C VAL A 82 -2.09 -1.68 9.15
N PHE A 83 -1.17 -2.43 8.54
CA PHE A 83 -1.29 -3.88 8.47
C PHE A 83 -1.39 -4.54 9.86
N CYS A 84 -2.34 -5.44 10.01
CA CYS A 84 -2.53 -6.29 11.18
C CYS A 84 -1.69 -7.57 11.06
N GLY A 85 -0.41 -7.49 11.39
CA GLY A 85 0.50 -8.64 11.40
C GLY A 85 0.53 -9.40 12.73
N ASP A 86 1.60 -10.15 12.95
CA ASP A 86 1.80 -10.91 14.18
C ASP A 86 2.03 -9.97 15.38
N LYS A 87 1.06 -9.92 16.29
CA LYS A 87 1.10 -9.10 17.51
C LYS A 87 2.25 -9.48 18.45
N ASN A 88 2.80 -10.68 18.32
CA ASN A 88 3.94 -11.13 19.12
C ASN A 88 5.29 -10.63 18.56
N ARG A 89 5.29 -10.08 17.34
CA ARG A 89 6.49 -9.52 16.72
C ARG A 89 6.77 -8.13 17.28
N ALA A 90 7.45 -8.11 18.43
CA ALA A 90 7.84 -6.89 19.11
C ALA A 90 8.98 -6.15 18.39
N GLY A 91 9.14 -4.87 18.74
CA GLY A 91 10.25 -4.02 18.30
C GLY A 91 9.91 -3.09 17.13
N ILE A 92 10.89 -2.28 16.77
CA ILE A 92 10.84 -1.38 15.61
C ILE A 92 11.73 -1.96 14.51
N MET A 93 11.23 -1.95 13.29
CA MET A 93 11.96 -2.28 12.08
C MET A 93 12.07 -1.03 11.22
N HIS A 94 13.16 -0.94 10.46
CA HIS A 94 13.31 0.12 9.46
C HIS A 94 12.97 -0.44 8.08
N ILE A 95 12.11 0.25 7.36
CA ILE A 95 11.85 0.03 5.93
C ILE A 95 12.15 1.33 5.21
N GLN A 96 13.16 1.32 4.34
CA GLN A 96 13.61 2.50 3.59
C GLN A 96 13.92 3.74 4.46
N GLY A 97 14.29 3.52 5.72
CA GLY A 97 14.57 4.57 6.70
C GLY A 97 13.42 4.85 7.68
N ASP A 98 12.19 4.45 7.35
CA ASP A 98 11.03 4.66 8.21
C ASP A 98 10.96 3.64 9.33
N ALA A 99 10.73 4.12 10.56
CA ALA A 99 10.52 3.27 11.73
C ALA A 99 9.08 2.73 11.77
N VAL A 100 8.94 1.41 11.65
CA VAL A 100 7.67 0.70 11.59
C VAL A 100 7.62 -0.35 12.70
N ALA A 101 6.50 -0.46 13.41
CA ALA A 101 6.32 -1.50 14.42
C ALA A 101 6.42 -2.89 13.77
N GLY A 102 7.18 -3.81 14.38
CA GLY A 102 7.39 -5.15 13.85
C GLY A 102 6.08 -5.92 13.60
N SER A 103 5.06 -5.67 14.43
CA SER A 103 3.71 -6.23 14.29
C SER A 103 2.93 -5.70 13.08
N ALA A 104 3.36 -4.59 12.48
CA ALA A 104 2.76 -3.99 11.29
C ALA A 104 3.51 -4.34 9.99
N ILE A 105 4.49 -5.24 10.07
CA ILE A 105 5.27 -5.69 8.92
C ILE A 105 4.64 -6.95 8.33
N CYS A 106 4.23 -6.86 7.07
CA CYS A 106 3.89 -8.03 6.27
C CYS A 106 5.16 -8.62 5.65
N SER A 107 5.24 -9.96 5.60
CA SER A 107 6.35 -10.70 4.96
C SER A 107 5.85 -11.70 3.93
N ASN A 108 4.60 -11.57 3.48
CA ASN A 108 3.95 -12.42 2.51
C ASN A 108 3.42 -11.53 1.37
N PHE A 109 3.97 -11.69 0.18
CA PHE A 109 3.62 -10.84 -0.96
C PHE A 109 2.20 -11.10 -1.44
N GLU A 110 1.70 -12.32 -1.34
CA GLU A 110 0.34 -12.67 -1.71
C GLU A 110 -0.70 -11.93 -0.86
N ILE A 111 -0.40 -11.67 0.43
CA ILE A 111 -1.23 -10.81 1.30
C ILE A 111 -1.22 -9.35 0.81
N VAL A 112 -0.08 -8.84 0.34
CA VAL A 112 0.00 -7.48 -0.25
C VAL A 112 -0.91 -7.40 -1.46
N VAL A 113 -0.81 -8.36 -2.39
CA VAL A 113 -1.65 -8.42 -3.59
C VAL A 113 -3.13 -8.52 -3.22
N GLU A 114 -3.48 -9.35 -2.22
CA GLU A 114 -4.86 -9.48 -1.73
C GLU A 114 -5.43 -8.17 -1.18
N ILE A 115 -4.66 -7.42 -0.38
CA ILE A 115 -5.08 -6.13 0.16
C ILE A 115 -5.35 -5.12 -0.97
N PHE A 116 -4.45 -5.03 -1.95
CA PHE A 116 -4.64 -4.20 -3.13
C PHE A 116 -5.86 -4.63 -3.94
N LYS A 117 -6.10 -5.93 -4.07
CA LYS A 117 -7.25 -6.48 -4.80
C LYS A 117 -8.56 -6.12 -4.14
N GLN A 118 -8.66 -6.24 -2.81
CA GLN A 118 -9.87 -5.86 -2.06
C GLN A 118 -10.22 -4.40 -2.29
N LEU A 119 -9.23 -3.50 -2.18
CA LEU A 119 -9.44 -2.09 -2.44
C LEU A 119 -9.84 -1.83 -3.91
N PHE A 120 -9.14 -2.46 -4.86
CA PHE A 120 -9.38 -2.27 -6.29
C PHE A 120 -10.79 -2.69 -6.70
N ASP A 121 -11.24 -3.87 -6.26
CA ASP A 121 -12.51 -4.48 -6.66
C ASP A 121 -13.70 -3.85 -5.92
N SER A 122 -13.54 -3.49 -4.64
CA SER A 122 -14.67 -3.13 -3.78
C SER A 122 -14.60 -1.75 -3.12
N GLY A 123 -13.48 -1.03 -3.24
CA GLY A 123 -13.25 0.22 -2.50
C GLY A 123 -13.09 0.02 -0.99
N ARG A 124 -12.83 -1.21 -0.52
CA ARG A 124 -12.73 -1.53 0.90
C ARG A 124 -11.63 -2.55 1.16
N VAL A 125 -11.05 -2.50 2.36
CA VAL A 125 -10.10 -3.51 2.85
C VAL A 125 -10.62 -4.09 4.16
N SER A 126 -10.45 -5.39 4.34
CA SER A 126 -10.85 -6.10 5.56
C SER A 126 -10.18 -5.50 6.81
N PRO A 127 -10.94 -5.17 7.88
CA PRO A 127 -10.38 -4.76 9.17
C PRO A 127 -9.50 -5.82 9.84
N ALA A 128 -9.62 -7.09 9.42
CA ALA A 128 -8.73 -8.16 9.89
C ALA A 128 -7.32 -8.03 9.31
N LEU A 129 -7.15 -7.33 8.18
CA LEU A 129 -5.87 -7.10 7.51
C LEU A 129 -5.32 -5.70 7.78
N MET A 130 -6.17 -4.69 7.95
CA MET A 130 -5.79 -3.29 8.12
C MET A 130 -6.61 -2.62 9.24
N ASN A 131 -5.97 -2.07 10.27
CA ASN A 131 -6.64 -1.39 11.40
C ASN A 131 -5.76 -0.31 12.04
#